data_AF-A0A250ISF4-F1
#
_entry.id   AF-A0A250ISF4-F1
#
_cell.length_a   1.000
_cell.length_b   1.000
_cell.length_c   1.000
_cell.angle_alpha   90.00
_cell.angle_beta   90.00
_cell.angle_gamma   90.00
#
_symmetry.space_group_name_H-M   'P 1'
#
loop_
_entity.id
_entity.type
_entity.pdbx_description
1 polymer ?
#
loop_
_entity_poly.entity_id
_entity_poly.type
_entity_poly.pdbx_seq_one_letter_code
_entity_poly.pdbx_strand_id
1 'polypeptide(L)'
;MSDEIDWNSIRELSRRVLERGESLELTEGTRALLLRTAQEVGISHEDAGEALRNGSTASTLLRETITRIDDGSDRLSDARLRMYDLRDAGDLEGARQQMRDVLAVEVVPLYREQAGILLDELTGLADVLATGRLNPDLPARPQLAVLAQRIQQGHALELTDNLRALLRRTAPTAAVSEAETEEALKSTEGAEALMVMILSRFQKAEHRFLRSMYRMTSLRDAGNLEGARQQMRDVLAVEIVPQYRRMAEEQLKGLDSPPPKS
;
A
#
# COMPACT_ATOMS: atom_id res chain seq x y z
N MET A 1 9.03 -15.89 -5.22
CA MET A 1 7.77 -15.63 -5.94
C MET A 1 6.73 -16.48 -5.24
N SER A 2 5.93 -15.92 -4.33
CA SER A 2 4.78 -16.67 -3.81
C SER A 2 3.75 -16.71 -4.94
N ASP A 3 3.19 -17.88 -5.21
CA ASP A 3 1.94 -17.93 -5.97
C ASP A 3 0.96 -17.00 -5.24
N GLU A 4 0.38 -16.04 -5.96
CA GLU A 4 -0.57 -15.09 -5.38
C GLU A 4 -1.76 -15.88 -4.83
N ILE A 5 -1.99 -15.78 -3.52
CA ILE A 5 -3.07 -16.51 -2.86
C ILE A 5 -4.40 -15.95 -3.37
N ASP A 6 -5.11 -16.72 -4.20
CA ASP A 6 -6.41 -16.36 -4.73
C ASP A 6 -7.54 -16.91 -3.86
N TRP A 7 -8.14 -16.02 -3.06
CA TRP A 7 -9.31 -16.34 -2.22
C TRP A 7 -10.67 -16.12 -2.91
N ASN A 8 -10.72 -15.79 -4.20
CA ASN A 8 -12.00 -15.57 -4.88
C ASN A 8 -12.88 -16.83 -4.86
N SER A 9 -12.28 -18.00 -5.07
CA SER A 9 -13.01 -19.28 -5.07
C SER A 9 -13.69 -19.56 -3.73
N ILE A 10 -13.01 -19.31 -2.59
CA ILE A 10 -13.61 -19.53 -1.27
C ILE A 10 -14.68 -18.47 -0.95
N ARG A 11 -14.48 -17.22 -1.39
CA ARG A 11 -15.46 -16.14 -1.24
C ARG A 11 -16.73 -16.42 -2.03
N GLU A 12 -16.61 -16.96 -3.24
CA GLU A 12 -17.76 -17.39 -4.04
C GLU A 12 -18.53 -18.53 -3.37
N LEU A 13 -17.82 -19.54 -2.84
CA LEU A 13 -18.44 -20.62 -2.09
C LEU A 13 -19.17 -20.11 -0.84
N SER A 14 -18.53 -19.21 -0.08
CA SER A 14 -19.12 -18.54 1.09
C SER A 14 -20.41 -17.83 0.75
N ARG A 15 -20.40 -17.01 -0.31
CA ARG A 15 -21.59 -16.29 -0.78
C ARG A 15 -22.76 -17.23 -1.08
N ARG A 16 -22.48 -18.36 -1.74
CA ARG A 16 -23.50 -19.37 -2.05
C ARG A 16 -24.07 -20.03 -0.80
N VAL A 17 -23.20 -20.48 0.10
CA VAL A 17 -23.61 -21.29 1.25
C VAL A 17 -24.13 -20.43 2.41
N LEU A 18 -23.41 -19.37 2.77
CA LEU A 18 -23.70 -18.56 3.97
C LEU A 18 -24.70 -17.43 3.69
N GLU A 19 -24.65 -16.79 2.51
CA GLU A 19 -25.55 -15.68 2.19
C GLU A 19 -26.81 -16.14 1.44
N ARG A 20 -26.67 -17.06 0.48
CA ARG A 20 -27.81 -17.57 -0.32
C ARG A 20 -28.46 -18.83 0.26
N GLY A 21 -27.88 -19.42 1.30
CA GLY A 21 -28.43 -20.59 1.99
C GLY A 21 -28.36 -21.89 1.19
N GLU A 22 -27.47 -21.98 0.20
CA GLU A 22 -27.25 -23.25 -0.52
C GLU A 22 -26.64 -24.31 0.40
N SER A 23 -27.02 -25.57 0.21
CA SER A 23 -26.41 -26.69 0.94
C SER A 23 -24.93 -26.85 0.55
N LEU A 24 -24.05 -26.93 1.56
CA LEU A 24 -22.63 -27.20 1.33
C LEU A 24 -22.41 -28.66 0.94
N GLU A 25 -22.17 -28.91 -0.35
CA GLU A 25 -21.80 -30.23 -0.84
C GLU A 25 -20.30 -30.49 -0.68
N LEU A 26 -19.95 -31.51 0.13
CA LEU A 26 -18.57 -31.91 0.41
C LEU A 26 -18.00 -32.85 -0.67
N THR A 27 -18.01 -32.37 -1.92
CA THR A 27 -17.30 -33.01 -3.03
C THR A 27 -15.79 -32.99 -2.77
N GLU A 28 -15.04 -33.81 -3.51
CA GLU A 28 -13.58 -33.82 -3.44
C GLU A 28 -12.97 -32.43 -3.68
N GLY A 29 -13.49 -31.70 -4.68
CA GLY A 29 -13.05 -30.33 -4.98
C GLY A 29 -13.37 -29.34 -3.85
N THR A 30 -14.57 -29.38 -3.27
CA THR A 30 -14.94 -28.51 -2.14
C THR A 30 -14.08 -28.81 -0.91
N ARG A 31 -13.81 -30.09 -0.64
CA ARG A 31 -12.93 -30.51 0.48
C ARG A 31 -11.51 -30.01 0.26
N ALA A 32 -10.96 -30.19 -0.93
CA ALA A 32 -9.62 -29.72 -1.28
C ALA A 32 -9.48 -28.20 -1.16
N LEU A 33 -10.49 -27.45 -1.62
CA LEU A 33 -10.56 -25.99 -1.46
C LEU A 33 -10.56 -25.60 0.02
N LEU A 34 -11.46 -26.17 0.82
CA LEU A 34 -11.57 -25.86 2.25
C LEU A 34 -10.29 -26.22 3.02
N LEU A 35 -9.68 -27.38 2.76
CA LEU A 35 -8.41 -27.77 3.40
C LEU A 35 -7.28 -26.80 3.07
N ARG A 36 -7.13 -26.47 1.79
CA ARG A 36 -6.07 -25.55 1.34
C ARG A 36 -6.25 -24.18 1.99
N THR A 37 -7.44 -23.59 1.88
CA THR A 37 -7.69 -22.26 2.42
C THR A 37 -7.63 -22.24 3.95
N ALA A 38 -8.07 -23.31 4.63
CA ALA A 38 -7.89 -23.42 6.08
C ALA A 38 -6.42 -23.26 6.50
N GLN A 39 -5.48 -23.91 5.78
CA GLN A 39 -4.05 -23.75 6.03
C GLN A 39 -3.57 -22.32 5.73
N GLU A 40 -4.03 -21.73 4.63
CA GLU A 40 -3.69 -20.34 4.25
C GLU A 40 -4.12 -19.31 5.31
N VAL A 41 -5.12 -19.62 6.14
CA VAL A 41 -5.62 -18.76 7.23
C VAL A 41 -5.19 -19.22 8.63
N GLY A 42 -4.21 -20.12 8.71
CA GLY A 42 -3.62 -20.57 9.98
C GLY A 42 -4.52 -21.51 10.78
N ILE A 43 -5.41 -22.26 10.13
CA ILE A 43 -6.12 -23.40 10.73
C ILE A 43 -5.32 -24.66 10.43
N SER A 44 -5.12 -25.52 11.44
CA SER A 44 -4.31 -26.72 11.26
C SER A 44 -4.98 -27.71 10.30
N HIS A 45 -4.16 -28.52 9.61
CA HIS A 45 -4.68 -29.57 8.74
C HIS A 45 -5.54 -30.60 9.51
N GLU A 46 -5.21 -30.85 10.78
CA GLU A 46 -5.97 -31.77 11.64
C GLU A 46 -7.36 -31.21 11.95
N ASP A 47 -7.45 -29.96 12.43
CA ASP A 47 -8.73 -29.31 12.75
C ASP A 47 -9.61 -29.17 11.50
N ALA A 48 -9.01 -28.79 10.38
CA ALA A 48 -9.72 -28.70 9.10
C ALA A 48 -10.20 -30.09 8.64
N GLY A 49 -9.37 -31.12 8.77
CA GLY A 49 -9.72 -32.50 8.44
C GLY A 49 -10.86 -33.05 9.30
N GLU A 50 -10.88 -32.74 10.59
CA GLU A 50 -11.97 -33.09 11.50
C GLU A 50 -13.26 -32.36 11.13
N ALA A 51 -13.20 -31.05 10.90
CA ALA A 51 -14.35 -30.24 10.53
C ALA A 51 -14.99 -30.69 9.21
N LEU A 52 -14.24 -31.30 8.29
CA LEU A 52 -14.79 -31.79 7.03
C LEU A 52 -15.49 -33.16 7.14
N ARG A 53 -15.57 -33.79 8.32
CA ARG A 53 -16.26 -35.08 8.49
C ARG A 53 -17.77 -34.96 8.35
N ASN A 54 -18.35 -33.79 8.64
CA ASN A 54 -19.78 -33.56 8.53
C ASN A 54 -20.09 -32.16 7.94
N GLY A 55 -21.26 -32.03 7.28
CA GLY A 55 -21.64 -30.80 6.59
C GLY A 55 -21.79 -29.59 7.52
N SER A 56 -22.24 -29.80 8.77
CA SER A 56 -22.42 -28.72 9.73
C SER A 56 -21.10 -28.12 10.21
N THR A 57 -20.12 -28.95 10.57
CA THR A 57 -18.78 -28.50 10.96
C THR A 57 -17.99 -27.97 9.78
N ALA A 58 -18.22 -28.49 8.57
CA ALA A 58 -17.62 -27.94 7.36
C ALA A 58 -18.15 -26.54 7.03
N SER A 59 -19.44 -26.28 7.30
CA SER A 59 -20.02 -24.94 7.18
C SER A 59 -19.46 -23.98 8.22
N THR A 60 -19.19 -24.47 9.45
CA THR A 60 -18.48 -23.70 10.47
C THR A 60 -17.05 -23.37 10.04
N LEU A 61 -16.32 -24.34 9.48
CA LEU A 61 -14.97 -24.12 8.93
C LEU A 61 -14.99 -23.05 7.82
N LEU A 62 -15.93 -23.14 6.87
CA LEU A 62 -16.10 -22.13 5.82
C LEU A 62 -16.31 -20.73 6.40
N ARG A 63 -17.17 -20.59 7.41
CA ARG A 63 -17.41 -19.30 8.08
C ARG A 63 -16.17 -18.78 8.79
N GLU A 64 -15.49 -19.62 9.56
CA GLU A 64 -14.26 -19.25 10.27
C GLU A 64 -13.18 -18.79 9.28
N THR A 65 -12.97 -19.54 8.19
CA THR A 65 -12.00 -19.18 7.17
C THR A 65 -12.25 -17.81 6.57
N ILE A 66 -13.51 -17.52 6.22
CA ILE A 66 -13.88 -16.21 5.66
C ILE A 66 -13.73 -15.10 6.69
N THR A 67 -14.15 -15.35 7.93
CA THR A 67 -14.02 -14.39 9.03
C THR A 67 -12.55 -14.01 9.24
N ARG A 68 -11.63 -14.98 9.24
CA ARG A 68 -10.19 -14.69 9.36
C ARG A 68 -9.63 -13.88 8.20
N ILE A 69 -10.07 -14.17 6.97
CA ILE A 69 -9.65 -13.41 5.79
C ILE A 69 -10.13 -11.95 5.92
N ASP A 70 -11.41 -11.76 6.21
CA ASP A 70 -12.01 -10.41 6.26
C ASP A 70 -11.47 -9.61 7.45
N ASP A 71 -11.50 -10.17 8.66
CA ASP A 71 -10.98 -9.51 9.86
C ASP A 71 -9.49 -9.19 9.75
N GLY A 72 -8.70 -10.08 9.15
CA GLY A 72 -7.26 -9.88 8.94
C GLY A 72 -6.97 -8.80 7.89
N SER A 73 -7.72 -8.80 6.78
CA SER A 73 -7.65 -7.78 5.74
C SER A 73 -7.96 -6.40 6.30
N ASP A 74 -9.05 -6.27 7.05
CA ASP A 74 -9.50 -5.01 7.62
C ASP A 74 -8.51 -4.51 8.66
N ARG A 75 -8.09 -5.38 9.59
CA ARG A 75 -7.09 -5.05 10.62
C ARG A 75 -5.79 -4.54 10.02
N LEU A 76 -5.25 -5.24 9.02
CA LEU A 76 -3.99 -4.84 8.38
C LEU A 76 -4.16 -3.54 7.60
N SER A 77 -5.25 -3.38 6.86
CA SER A 77 -5.52 -2.18 6.06
C SER A 77 -5.63 -0.93 6.95
N ASP A 78 -6.39 -1.03 8.03
CA ASP A 78 -6.57 0.05 9.00
C ASP A 78 -5.26 0.42 9.72
N ALA A 79 -4.53 -0.58 10.19
CA ALA A 79 -3.23 -0.36 10.84
C ALA A 79 -2.22 0.25 9.87
N ARG A 80 -2.22 -0.16 8.60
CA ARG A 80 -1.34 0.38 7.57
C ARG A 80 -1.64 1.85 7.26
N LEU A 81 -2.91 2.23 7.18
CA LEU A 81 -3.31 3.64 7.01
C LEU A 81 -2.77 4.50 8.16
N ARG A 82 -3.05 4.11 9.42
CA ARG A 82 -2.54 4.83 10.59
C ARG A 82 -1.02 4.86 10.65
N MET A 83 -0.37 3.77 10.27
CA MET A 83 1.09 3.66 10.21
C MET A 83 1.68 4.68 9.24
N TYR A 84 1.09 4.82 8.04
CA TYR A 84 1.55 5.82 7.07
C TYR A 84 1.34 7.25 7.57
N ASP A 85 0.20 7.56 8.19
CA ASP A 85 -0.05 8.87 8.78
C ASP A 85 0.99 9.23 9.86
N LEU A 86 1.31 8.28 10.74
CA LEU A 86 2.32 8.45 11.80
C LEU A 86 3.72 8.63 11.21
N ARG A 87 4.10 7.79 10.24
CA ARG A 87 5.40 7.90 9.54
C ARG A 87 5.54 9.26 8.88
N ASP A 88 4.51 9.72 8.18
CA ASP A 88 4.55 10.98 7.44
C ASP A 88 4.53 12.20 8.38
N ALA A 89 4.00 12.04 9.60
CA ALA A 89 4.16 12.99 10.70
C ALA A 89 5.53 12.91 11.41
N GLY A 90 6.39 11.96 11.04
CA GLY A 90 7.71 11.75 11.63
C GLY A 90 7.73 10.89 12.90
N ASP A 91 6.60 10.31 13.30
CA ASP A 91 6.50 9.38 14.43
C ASP A 91 6.73 7.92 13.97
N LEU A 92 7.99 7.58 13.77
CA LEU A 92 8.38 6.21 13.38
C LEU A 92 8.10 5.19 14.48
N GLU A 93 8.13 5.56 15.75
CA GLU A 93 7.86 4.60 16.83
C GLU A 93 6.37 4.25 16.89
N GLY A 94 5.49 5.25 16.82
CA GLY A 94 4.05 5.05 16.69
C GLY A 94 3.72 4.22 15.45
N ALA A 95 4.35 4.50 14.31
CA ALA A 95 4.20 3.74 13.08
C ALA A 95 4.59 2.25 13.27
N ARG A 96 5.74 1.97 13.93
CA ARG A 96 6.17 0.60 14.25
C ARG A 96 5.20 -0.09 15.18
N GLN A 97 4.67 0.63 16.17
CA GLN A 97 3.73 0.06 17.13
C GLN A 97 2.47 -0.45 16.44
N GLN A 98 1.95 0.25 15.42
CA GLN A 98 0.81 -0.26 14.64
C GLN A 98 1.07 -1.64 14.04
N MET A 99 2.26 -1.90 13.49
CA MET A 99 2.58 -3.22 12.91
C MET A 99 2.82 -4.29 13.99
N ARG A 100 3.40 -3.92 15.15
CA ARG A 100 3.53 -4.82 16.29
C ARG A 100 2.17 -5.24 16.84
N ASP A 101 1.22 -4.31 16.93
CA ASP A 101 -0.14 -4.58 17.39
C ASP A 101 -0.86 -5.56 16.47
N VAL A 102 -0.69 -5.44 15.15
CA VAL A 102 -1.18 -6.43 14.17
C VAL A 102 -0.53 -7.78 14.42
N LEU A 103 0.81 -7.85 14.50
CA LEU A 103 1.55 -9.10 14.69
C LEU A 103 1.22 -9.81 16.01
N ALA A 104 0.76 -9.08 17.03
CA ALA A 104 0.37 -9.64 18.32
C ALA A 104 -0.93 -10.45 18.26
N VAL A 105 -1.84 -10.12 17.35
CA VAL A 105 -3.19 -10.74 17.27
C VAL A 105 -3.45 -11.49 15.97
N GLU A 106 -2.73 -11.17 14.90
CA GLU A 106 -2.97 -11.76 13.59
C GLU A 106 -2.52 -13.22 13.56
N VAL A 107 -3.38 -14.09 13.02
CA VAL A 107 -3.15 -15.54 12.90
C VAL A 107 -2.94 -15.99 11.46
N VAL A 108 -3.41 -15.22 10.48
CA VAL A 108 -3.28 -15.51 9.06
C VAL A 108 -1.82 -15.28 8.62
N PRO A 109 -1.08 -16.32 8.17
CA PRO A 109 0.32 -16.21 7.82
C PRO A 109 0.64 -15.10 6.82
N LEU A 110 -0.18 -14.95 5.77
CA LEU A 110 0.00 -13.90 4.75
C LEU A 110 0.00 -12.49 5.36
N TYR A 111 -0.97 -12.18 6.23
CA TYR A 111 -1.08 -10.86 6.83
C TYR A 111 0.01 -10.61 7.88
N ARG A 112 0.45 -11.66 8.60
CA ARG A 112 1.62 -11.58 9.48
C ARG A 112 2.88 -11.26 8.70
N GLU A 113 3.11 -11.92 7.56
CA GLU A 113 4.27 -11.66 6.70
C GLU A 113 4.27 -10.21 6.21
N GLN A 114 3.13 -9.73 5.69
CA GLN A 114 2.99 -8.35 5.23
C GLN A 114 3.25 -7.32 6.34
N ALA A 115 2.71 -7.54 7.55
CA ALA A 115 2.98 -6.68 8.70
C ALA A 115 4.46 -6.73 9.13
N GLY A 116 5.10 -7.90 9.04
CA GLY A 116 6.53 -8.09 9.31
C GLY A 116 7.41 -7.29 8.36
N ILE A 117 7.14 -7.36 7.05
CA ILE A 117 7.86 -6.59 6.02
C ILE A 117 7.76 -5.08 6.31
N LEU A 118 6.56 -4.59 6.62
CA LEU A 118 6.35 -3.18 6.96
C LEU A 118 7.09 -2.77 8.24
N LEU A 119 7.14 -3.64 9.25
CA LEU A 119 7.89 -3.39 10.49
C LEU A 119 9.41 -3.33 10.24
N ASP A 120 9.94 -4.20 9.39
CA ASP A 120 11.35 -4.21 8.99
C ASP A 120 11.71 -2.95 8.20
N GLU A 121 10.84 -2.52 7.27
CA GLU A 121 11.01 -1.25 6.55
C GLU A 121 11.08 -0.06 7.50
N LEU A 122 10.16 0.04 8.46
CA LEU A 122 10.13 1.12 9.46
C LEU A 122 11.35 1.08 10.38
N THR A 123 11.83 -0.11 10.72
CA THR A 123 13.05 -0.28 11.51
C THR A 123 14.26 0.22 10.75
N GLY A 124 14.39 -0.14 9.47
CA GLY A 124 15.43 0.39 8.61
C GLY A 124 15.36 1.92 8.49
N LEU A 125 14.16 2.50 8.37
CA LEU A 125 13.99 3.96 8.33
C LEU A 125 14.39 4.64 9.64
N ALA A 126 14.12 4.02 10.79
CA ALA A 126 14.57 4.51 12.08
C ALA A 126 16.11 4.48 12.19
N ASP A 127 16.76 3.47 11.61
CA ASP A 127 18.22 3.41 11.54
C ASP A 127 18.80 4.51 10.63
N VAL A 128 18.16 4.79 9.49
CA VAL A 128 18.54 5.93 8.63
C VAL A 128 18.38 7.25 9.40
N LEU A 129 17.26 7.44 10.11
CA LEU A 129 17.03 8.63 10.94
C LEU A 129 18.12 8.79 12.00
N ALA A 130 18.50 7.70 12.68
CA ALA A 130 19.47 7.71 13.76
C ALA A 130 20.92 7.88 13.30
N THR A 131 21.29 7.32 12.14
CA THR A 131 22.69 7.26 11.68
C THR A 131 23.00 8.16 10.51
N GLY A 132 22.01 8.58 9.72
CA GLY A 132 22.19 9.24 8.43
C GLY A 132 22.66 8.31 7.31
N ARG A 133 22.82 7.00 7.57
CA ARG A 133 23.29 6.03 6.57
C ARG A 133 22.12 5.46 5.80
N LEU A 134 22.21 5.52 4.47
CA LEU A 134 21.20 4.96 3.58
C LEU A 134 21.21 3.43 3.60
N ASN A 135 20.02 2.85 3.42
CA ASN A 135 19.81 1.42 3.23
C ASN A 135 19.31 1.17 1.79
N PRO A 136 20.05 0.39 0.97
CA PRO A 136 19.68 0.15 -0.43
C PRO A 136 18.36 -0.63 -0.60
N ASP A 137 17.95 -1.39 0.41
CA ASP A 137 16.74 -2.22 0.38
C ASP A 137 15.48 -1.43 0.73
N LEU A 138 15.63 -0.19 1.23
CA LEU A 138 14.50 0.68 1.58
C LEU A 138 14.03 1.55 0.41
N PRO A 139 12.74 1.90 0.37
CA PRO A 139 12.23 2.85 -0.62
C PRO A 139 12.91 4.22 -0.53
N ALA A 140 13.19 4.82 -1.69
CA ALA A 140 13.99 6.04 -1.77
C ALA A 140 13.34 7.27 -1.10
N ARG A 141 12.06 7.54 -1.37
CA ARG A 141 11.39 8.75 -0.84
C ARG A 141 11.27 8.75 0.68
N PRO A 142 10.84 7.66 1.34
CA PRO A 142 10.87 7.58 2.81
C PRO A 142 12.26 7.82 3.39
N GLN A 143 13.33 7.31 2.76
CA GLN A 143 14.70 7.60 3.19
C GLN A 143 15.03 9.10 3.11
N LEU A 144 14.63 9.79 2.03
CA LEU A 144 14.81 11.23 1.92
C LEU A 144 14.01 12.00 2.98
N ALA A 145 12.81 11.53 3.32
CA ALA A 145 11.96 12.15 4.35
C ALA A 145 12.60 12.06 5.75
N VAL A 146 13.11 10.88 6.14
CA VAL A 146 13.79 10.72 7.43
C VAL A 146 15.12 11.46 7.49
N LEU A 147 15.85 11.57 6.37
CA LEU A 147 17.05 12.43 6.30
C LEU A 147 16.69 13.91 6.45
N ALA A 148 15.62 14.38 5.82
CA ALA A 148 15.14 15.75 6.01
C ALA A 148 14.74 16.02 7.47
N GLN A 149 14.07 15.06 8.12
CA GLN A 149 13.75 15.12 9.54
C GLN A 149 15.02 15.17 10.41
N ARG A 150 16.03 14.34 10.11
CA ARG A 150 17.33 14.34 10.79
C ARG A 150 18.01 15.72 10.72
N ILE A 151 17.98 16.37 9.55
CA ILE A 151 18.55 17.72 9.37
C ILE A 151 17.77 18.74 10.20
N GLN A 152 16.44 18.66 10.22
CA GLN A 152 15.59 19.52 11.06
C GLN A 152 15.88 19.35 12.56
N GLN A 153 16.36 18.17 12.99
CA GLN A 153 16.82 17.90 14.35
C GLN A 153 18.24 18.45 14.64
N GLY A 154 18.86 19.13 13.68
CA GLY A 154 20.16 19.79 13.84
C GLY A 154 21.37 18.93 13.48
N HIS A 155 21.17 17.75 12.89
CA HIS A 155 22.27 16.92 12.40
C HIS A 155 22.72 17.39 11.01
N ALA A 156 24.03 17.48 10.79
CA ALA A 156 24.58 17.81 9.49
C ALA A 156 24.31 16.71 8.45
N LEU A 157 24.03 17.10 7.20
CA LEU A 157 23.95 16.18 6.08
C LEU A 157 25.35 15.84 5.56
N GLU A 158 25.66 14.55 5.47
CA GLU A 158 26.84 14.07 4.78
C GLU A 158 26.51 13.74 3.31
N LEU A 159 27.06 14.53 2.39
CA LEU A 159 26.86 14.31 0.95
C LEU A 159 27.77 13.17 0.44
N THR A 160 27.38 11.94 0.76
CA THR A 160 28.03 10.71 0.32
C THR A 160 27.68 10.35 -1.12
N ASP A 161 28.45 9.49 -1.76
CA ASP A 161 28.17 9.02 -3.12
C ASP A 161 26.86 8.25 -3.23
N ASN A 162 26.50 7.50 -2.18
CA ASN A 162 25.21 6.81 -2.09
C ASN A 162 24.04 7.82 -2.07
N LEU A 163 24.17 8.92 -1.34
CA LEU A 163 23.15 9.97 -1.32
C LEU A 163 23.06 10.69 -2.66
N ARG A 164 24.20 11.02 -3.29
CA ARG A 164 24.21 11.57 -4.66
C ARG A 164 23.50 10.64 -5.64
N ALA A 165 23.79 9.33 -5.60
CA ALA A 165 23.16 8.34 -6.46
C ALA A 165 21.65 8.21 -6.20
N LEU A 166 21.22 8.24 -4.93
CA LEU A 166 19.82 8.22 -4.56
C LEU A 166 19.08 9.45 -5.11
N LEU A 167 19.67 10.64 -4.97
CA LEU A 167 19.09 11.89 -5.45
C LEU A 167 19.00 11.92 -6.98
N ARG A 168 20.05 11.51 -7.70
CA ARG A 168 20.02 11.36 -9.16
C ARG A 168 18.89 10.45 -9.64
N ARG A 169 18.67 9.33 -8.95
CA ARG A 169 17.59 8.39 -9.29
C ARG A 169 16.21 8.96 -8.97
N THR A 170 16.07 9.74 -7.89
CA THR A 170 14.77 10.20 -7.39
C THR A 170 14.34 11.52 -8.02
N ALA A 171 15.26 12.43 -8.32
CA ALA A 171 15.00 13.74 -8.91
C ALA A 171 14.09 13.72 -10.16
N PRO A 172 14.34 12.88 -11.20
CA PRO A 172 13.49 12.84 -12.38
C PRO A 172 12.06 12.35 -12.06
N THR A 173 11.89 11.54 -11.02
CA THR A 173 10.55 11.10 -10.58
C THR A 173 9.72 12.24 -9.96
N ALA A 174 10.36 13.34 -9.57
CA ALA A 174 9.72 14.59 -9.14
C ALA A 174 9.80 15.70 -10.22
N ALA A 175 10.07 15.34 -11.48
CA ALA A 175 10.26 16.26 -12.61
C ALA A 175 11.38 17.30 -12.40
N VAL A 176 12.42 16.95 -11.64
CA VAL A 176 13.64 17.76 -11.55
C VAL A 176 14.59 17.30 -12.65
N SER A 177 15.13 18.26 -13.41
CA SER A 177 16.02 17.95 -14.53
C SER A 177 17.40 17.46 -14.05
N GLU A 178 18.13 16.77 -14.93
CA GLU A 178 19.51 16.34 -14.64
C GLU A 178 20.42 17.55 -14.37
N ALA A 179 20.28 18.64 -15.14
CA ALA A 179 21.06 19.85 -14.94
C ALA A 179 20.81 20.50 -13.56
N GLU A 180 19.55 20.64 -13.15
CA GLU A 180 19.19 21.14 -11.81
C GLU A 180 19.71 20.20 -10.70
N THR A 181 19.67 18.90 -10.96
CA THR A 181 20.17 17.89 -10.02
C THR A 181 21.67 18.00 -9.83
N GLU A 182 22.45 18.00 -10.91
CA GLU A 182 23.91 18.11 -10.82
C GLU A 182 24.36 19.45 -10.23
N GLU A 183 23.64 20.54 -10.50
CA GLU A 183 23.92 21.84 -9.87
C GLU A 183 23.73 21.77 -8.35
N ALA A 184 22.60 21.21 -7.90
CA ALA A 184 22.31 21.05 -6.48
C ALA A 184 23.33 20.16 -5.76
N LEU A 185 23.82 19.10 -6.41
CA LEU A 185 24.76 18.14 -5.82
C LEU A 185 26.20 18.66 -5.67
N LYS A 186 26.50 19.91 -6.06
CA LYS A 186 27.80 20.56 -5.85
C LYS A 186 28.05 20.97 -4.39
N SER A 187 27.00 21.09 -3.59
CA SER A 187 27.08 21.52 -2.19
C SER A 187 26.11 20.72 -1.32
N THR A 188 26.37 20.71 -0.01
CA THR A 188 25.47 20.08 0.95
C THR A 188 24.13 20.80 1.00
N GLU A 189 24.16 22.14 1.06
CA GLU A 189 22.97 22.99 1.10
C GLU A 189 22.11 22.82 -0.17
N GLY A 190 22.75 22.68 -1.33
CA GLY A 190 22.06 22.38 -2.58
C GLY A 190 21.40 21.00 -2.55
N ALA A 191 22.09 19.97 -2.03
CA ALA A 191 21.51 18.64 -1.89
C ALA A 191 20.32 18.61 -0.92
N GLU A 192 20.39 19.36 0.19
CA GLU A 192 19.27 19.54 1.12
C GLU A 192 18.07 20.21 0.44
N ALA A 193 18.31 21.30 -0.30
CA ALA A 193 17.27 21.99 -1.05
C ALA A 193 16.62 21.08 -2.10
N LEU A 194 17.42 20.25 -2.79
CA LEU A 194 16.93 19.26 -3.74
C LEU A 194 16.03 18.21 -3.06
N MET A 195 16.44 17.67 -1.90
CA MET A 195 15.62 16.74 -1.13
C MET A 195 14.26 17.35 -0.76
N VAL A 196 14.27 18.55 -0.19
CA VAL A 196 13.05 19.26 0.21
C VAL A 196 12.16 19.54 -1.00
N MET A 197 12.75 19.93 -2.13
CA MET A 197 12.01 20.14 -3.38
C MET A 197 11.35 18.86 -3.89
N ILE A 198 12.08 17.73 -3.92
CA ILE A 198 11.54 16.43 -4.33
C ILE A 198 10.34 16.07 -3.46
N LEU A 199 10.51 16.09 -2.13
CA LEU A 199 9.46 15.75 -1.17
C LEU A 199 8.23 16.66 -1.31
N SER A 200 8.45 17.97 -1.43
CA SER A 200 7.37 18.95 -1.59
C SER A 200 6.57 18.75 -2.87
N ARG A 201 7.23 18.44 -3.99
CA ARG A 201 6.55 18.18 -5.27
C ARG A 201 5.66 16.95 -5.18
N PHE A 202 6.15 15.86 -4.58
CA PHE A 202 5.33 14.67 -4.36
C PHE A 202 4.10 14.96 -3.49
N GLN A 203 4.29 15.61 -2.33
CA GLN A 203 3.19 15.94 -1.42
C GLN A 203 2.12 16.81 -2.10
N LYS A 204 2.54 17.83 -2.86
CA LYS A 204 1.62 18.72 -3.58
C LYS A 204 0.87 17.99 -4.69
N ALA A 205 1.57 17.15 -5.45
CA ALA A 205 0.98 16.40 -6.55
C ALA A 205 -0.02 15.35 -6.03
N GLU A 206 0.32 14.66 -4.92
CA GLU A 206 -0.59 13.74 -4.24
C GLU A 206 -1.87 14.42 -3.78
N HIS A 207 -1.74 15.53 -3.04
CA HIS A 207 -2.89 16.26 -2.52
C HIS A 207 -3.80 16.75 -3.65
N ARG A 208 -3.19 17.29 -4.72
CA ARG A 208 -3.91 17.73 -5.91
C ARG A 208 -4.65 16.57 -6.58
N PHE A 209 -3.97 15.45 -6.79
CA PHE A 209 -4.53 14.28 -7.44
C PHE A 209 -5.70 13.70 -6.63
N LEU A 210 -5.50 13.43 -5.34
CA LEU A 210 -6.54 12.87 -4.46
C LEU A 210 -7.78 13.78 -4.38
N ARG A 211 -7.57 15.08 -4.19
CA ARG A 211 -8.69 16.05 -4.17
C ARG A 211 -9.48 16.04 -5.48
N SER A 212 -8.76 15.96 -6.61
CA SER A 212 -9.38 15.94 -7.94
C SER A 212 -10.09 14.63 -8.21
N MET A 213 -9.54 13.50 -7.73
CA MET A 213 -10.16 12.18 -7.79
C MET A 213 -11.50 12.15 -7.04
N TYR A 214 -11.54 12.66 -5.81
CA TYR A 214 -12.79 12.74 -5.05
C TYR A 214 -13.86 13.53 -5.82
N ARG A 215 -13.49 14.71 -6.34
CA ARG A 215 -14.42 15.55 -7.10
C ARG A 215 -14.86 14.90 -8.41
N MET A 216 -13.94 14.25 -9.12
CA MET A 216 -14.23 13.51 -10.34
C MET A 216 -15.24 12.38 -10.07
N THR A 217 -15.04 11.60 -9.01
CA THR A 217 -15.95 10.52 -8.62
C THR A 217 -17.33 11.07 -8.29
N SER A 218 -17.43 12.12 -7.49
CA SER A 218 -18.72 12.75 -7.18
C SER A 218 -19.44 13.27 -8.43
N LEU A 219 -18.72 13.85 -9.39
CA LEU A 219 -19.31 14.32 -10.66
C LEU A 219 -19.80 13.16 -11.52
N ARG A 220 -19.02 12.08 -11.61
CA ARG A 220 -19.40 10.85 -12.32
C ARG A 220 -20.66 10.24 -11.72
N ASP A 221 -20.70 10.11 -10.40
CA ASP A 221 -21.83 9.48 -9.69
C ASP A 221 -23.10 10.33 -9.79
N ALA A 222 -22.96 11.65 -9.96
CA ALA A 222 -24.05 12.58 -10.30
C ALA A 222 -24.44 12.58 -11.79
N GLY A 223 -23.82 11.74 -12.62
CA GLY A 223 -24.06 11.66 -14.07
C GLY A 223 -23.37 12.75 -14.90
N ASN A 224 -22.60 13.66 -14.29
CA ASN A 224 -21.85 14.71 -14.98
C ASN A 224 -20.48 14.21 -15.45
N LEU A 225 -20.50 13.36 -16.48
CA LEU A 225 -19.27 12.77 -17.05
C LEU A 225 -18.33 13.81 -17.64
N GLU A 226 -18.84 14.86 -18.28
CA GLU A 226 -17.96 15.89 -18.85
C GLU A 226 -17.28 16.72 -17.76
N GLY A 227 -17.99 17.03 -16.67
CA GLY A 227 -17.39 17.63 -15.49
C GLY A 227 -16.29 16.74 -14.89
N ALA A 228 -16.53 15.43 -14.79
CA ALA A 228 -15.53 14.46 -14.34
C ALA A 228 -14.28 14.46 -15.24
N ARG A 229 -14.45 14.44 -16.57
CA ARG A 229 -13.33 14.54 -17.53
C ARG A 229 -12.57 15.85 -17.37
N GLN A 230 -13.29 16.96 -17.23
CA GLN A 230 -12.67 18.26 -17.08
C GLN A 230 -11.81 18.31 -15.82
N GLN A 231 -12.23 17.69 -14.71
CA GLN A 231 -11.37 17.60 -13.51
C GLN A 231 -10.03 16.90 -13.78
N MET A 232 -10.02 15.81 -14.57
CA MET A 232 -8.76 15.14 -14.91
C MET A 232 -7.91 15.97 -15.89
N ARG A 233 -8.52 16.67 -16.85
CA ARG A 233 -7.82 17.61 -17.73
C ARG A 233 -7.19 18.78 -16.95
N ASP A 234 -7.90 19.30 -15.95
CA ASP A 234 -7.42 20.36 -15.08
C ASP A 234 -6.16 19.91 -14.31
N VAL A 235 -6.12 18.66 -13.82
CA VAL A 235 -4.92 18.07 -13.21
C VAL A 235 -3.79 17.99 -14.23
N LEU A 236 -4.04 17.44 -15.43
CA LEU A 236 -3.02 17.27 -16.47
C LEU A 236 -2.44 18.59 -16.99
N ALA A 237 -3.16 19.70 -16.85
CA ALA A 237 -2.67 21.02 -17.23
C ALA A 237 -1.57 21.54 -16.28
N VAL A 238 -1.56 21.11 -15.02
CA VAL A 238 -0.66 21.62 -13.98
C VAL A 238 0.25 20.56 -13.37
N GLU A 239 -0.01 19.28 -13.62
CA GLU A 239 0.75 18.19 -13.04
C GLU A 239 2.03 17.90 -13.84
N ILE A 240 3.14 17.98 -13.12
CA ILE A 240 4.49 17.78 -13.65
C ILE A 240 5.10 16.46 -13.17
N VAL A 241 4.68 15.96 -12.01
CA VAL A 241 5.20 14.74 -11.41
C VAL A 241 4.72 13.55 -12.25
N PRO A 242 5.64 12.80 -12.91
CA PRO A 242 5.27 11.82 -13.93
C PRO A 242 4.27 10.76 -13.47
N GLN A 243 4.37 10.28 -12.23
CA GLN A 243 3.45 9.27 -11.70
C GLN A 243 2.01 9.78 -11.60
N TYR A 244 1.78 10.97 -11.03
CA TYR A 244 0.43 11.50 -10.84
C TYR A 244 -0.18 11.97 -12.16
N ARG A 245 0.67 12.42 -13.09
CA ARG A 245 0.24 12.68 -14.47
C ARG A 245 -0.29 11.40 -15.12
N ARG A 246 0.47 10.30 -15.05
CA ARG A 246 0.05 9.00 -15.60
C ARG A 246 -1.25 8.51 -14.96
N MET A 247 -1.37 8.61 -13.64
CA MET A 247 -2.61 8.23 -12.95
C MET A 247 -3.80 9.06 -13.43
N ALA A 248 -3.63 10.38 -13.65
CA ALA A 248 -4.70 11.22 -14.19
C ALA A 248 -5.04 10.88 -15.66
N GLU A 249 -4.05 10.50 -16.47
CA GLU A 249 -4.27 10.00 -17.85
C GLU A 249 -5.07 8.69 -17.85
N GLU A 250 -4.75 7.75 -16.95
CA GLU A 250 -5.48 6.49 -16.79
C GLU A 250 -6.93 6.70 -16.36
N GLN A 251 -7.16 7.61 -15.41
CA GLN A 251 -8.51 7.95 -14.96
C GLN A 251 -9.34 8.62 -16.05
N LEU A 252 -8.73 9.55 -16.81
CA LEU A 252 -9.38 10.16 -17.96
C LEU A 252 -9.76 9.11 -19.02
N LYS A 253 -8.85 8.19 -19.34
CA LYS A 253 -9.12 7.08 -20.26
C LYS A 253 -10.25 6.17 -19.77
N GLY A 254 -10.34 5.93 -18.47
CA GLY A 254 -11.42 5.18 -17.86
C GLY A 254 -12.80 5.84 -18.04
N LEU A 255 -12.86 7.17 -17.99
CA LEU A 255 -14.09 7.95 -18.24
C LEU A 255 -14.51 8.00 -19.72
N ASP A 256 -13.59 7.70 -20.63
CA ASP A 256 -13.85 7.66 -22.07
C ASP A 256 -14.28 6.26 -22.55
N SER A 257 -14.09 5.24 -21.71
CA SER A 257 -14.52 3.88 -22.02
C SER A 257 -16.04 3.72 -21.77
N PRO A 258 -16.77 3.01 -22.64
CA PRO A 258 -18.18 2.71 -22.40
C PRO A 258 -18.32 1.90 -21.10
N PRO A 259 -19.43 2.06 -20.35
CA PRO A 259 -19.65 1.28 -19.15
C PRO A 259 -19.59 -0.23 -19.48
N PRO A 260 -19.04 -1.06 -18.58
CA PRO A 260 -19.01 -2.50 -18.80
C PRO A 260 -20.44 -3.00 -19.02
N LYS A 261 -20.64 -3.82 -20.06
CA LYS A 261 -21.94 -4.42 -20.36
C LYS A 261 -22.36 -5.27 -19.16
N SER A 262 -23.51 -4.93 -18.58
CA SER A 262 -24.20 -5.74 -17.56
C SER A 262 -24.65 -7.08 -18.12
#